data_AF-A0A9X1VI80-F1
#
_entry.id   AF-A0A9X1VI80-F1
#
_cell.length_a   1.000
_cell.length_b   1.000
_cell.length_c   1.000
_cell.angle_alpha   90.00
_cell.angle_beta   90.00
_cell.angle_gamma   90.00
#
_symmetry.space_group_name_H-M   'P 1'
#
loop_
_entity.id
_entity.type
_entity.pdbx_description
1 polymer ?
#
loop_
_entity_poly.entity_id
_entity_poly.type
_entity_poly.pdbx_seq_one_letter_code
_entity_poly.pdbx_strand_id
1 'polypeptide(L)'
;MKSLVRTWALLALAGLPLFATTVSCSKKQDDPTPPAIAVGTVDGTITPVGSINYAQLTLPGETNGVLAAPDVQGYFKFSNVAAGNYNLSFQAASGYIAPSPRTITVAAGSTTSVGSITVNQSGPSSVALHGTATWMRDNTAYTSTTIGGTVTLTNGTPSSFNLLATAQNGGAAEIVGLNIPYFSGTGLYRLENVQFSGNATYVRTSGGIPFGSFRTSGYSGLLGTVTVATVNTTARTITGTFGYTAYDPQGSAASGTDRVYVSNGTFSLSY
;
A
#
# COMPACT_ATOMS: atom_id res chain seq x y z
N MET A 1 -47.19 -18.41 -29.14
CA MET A 1 -47.17 -17.29 -30.13
C MET A 1 -45.73 -16.82 -30.22
N LYS A 2 -44.95 -16.88 -31.29
CA LYS A 2 -45.13 -17.20 -32.72
C LYS A 2 -43.93 -18.06 -33.15
N SER A 3 -44.22 -19.09 -33.93
CA SER A 3 -43.26 -19.91 -34.68
C SER A 3 -42.64 -19.14 -35.84
N LEU A 4 -41.43 -19.50 -36.25
CA LEU A 4 -41.00 -19.39 -37.65
C LEU A 4 -40.01 -20.50 -38.01
N VAL A 5 -40.62 -21.58 -38.51
CA VAL A 5 -40.06 -22.61 -39.40
C VAL A 5 -40.13 -22.07 -40.83
N ARG A 6 -39.14 -22.36 -41.69
CA ARG A 6 -39.17 -22.35 -43.19
C ARG A 6 -37.73 -22.58 -43.71
N THR A 7 -37.38 -23.36 -44.74
CA THR A 7 -38.08 -24.20 -45.72
C THR A 7 -37.01 -25.08 -46.39
N TRP A 8 -37.36 -26.30 -46.77
CA TRP A 8 -36.58 -27.21 -47.61
C TRP A 8 -36.61 -26.81 -49.10
N ALA A 9 -35.55 -27.10 -49.85
CA ALA A 9 -35.62 -27.24 -51.31
C ALA A 9 -34.78 -28.47 -51.76
N LEU A 10 -35.49 -29.55 -52.06
CA LEU A 10 -35.02 -30.68 -52.86
C LEU A 10 -35.13 -30.27 -54.35
N LEU A 11 -34.08 -30.49 -55.13
CA LEU A 11 -34.19 -30.59 -56.58
C LEU A 11 -33.39 -31.81 -57.04
N ALA A 12 -34.11 -32.81 -57.54
CA ALA A 12 -33.56 -33.99 -58.19
C ALA A 12 -33.45 -33.72 -59.70
N LEU A 13 -32.37 -34.17 -60.33
CA LEU A 13 -32.36 -34.43 -61.77
C LEU A 13 -31.41 -35.59 -62.09
N ALA A 14 -31.96 -36.58 -62.79
CA ALA A 14 -31.33 -37.82 -63.22
C ALA A 14 -30.58 -37.66 -64.56
N GLY A 15 -29.59 -38.54 -64.83
CA GLY A 15 -29.05 -38.76 -66.18
C GLY A 15 -27.65 -39.36 -66.24
N LEU A 16 -27.56 -40.69 -66.35
CA LEU A 16 -26.39 -41.46 -66.85
C LEU A 16 -26.16 -41.18 -68.36
N PRO A 17 -24.95 -41.37 -68.96
CA PRO A 17 -24.27 -42.67 -69.02
C PRO A 17 -22.72 -42.71 -69.02
N LEU A 18 -22.24 -43.96 -68.96
CA LEU A 18 -20.87 -44.49 -69.07
C LEU A 18 -19.98 -43.86 -70.16
N PHE A 19 -18.69 -43.62 -69.85
CA PHE A 19 -17.53 -44.04 -70.66
C PHE A 19 -16.26 -44.14 -69.79
N ALA A 20 -15.41 -45.12 -70.10
CA ALA A 20 -14.22 -45.54 -69.35
C ALA A 20 -13.04 -44.54 -69.42
N THR A 21 -12.15 -44.54 -68.41
CA THR A 21 -10.69 -44.77 -68.58
C THR A 21 -9.91 -44.66 -67.25
N THR A 22 -8.90 -45.53 -67.22
CA THR A 22 -7.73 -45.74 -66.36
C THR A 22 -7.09 -44.59 -65.56
N VAL A 23 -6.58 -44.97 -64.37
CA VAL A 23 -5.32 -44.55 -63.71
C VAL A 23 -5.21 -43.08 -63.29
N SER A 24 -5.08 -42.85 -61.97
CA SER A 24 -3.82 -42.35 -61.38
C SER A 24 -4.02 -42.04 -59.89
N CYS A 25 -3.09 -42.49 -59.06
CA CYS A 25 -3.00 -42.10 -57.65
C CYS A 25 -2.73 -40.58 -57.57
N SER A 26 -3.74 -39.79 -57.25
CA SER A 26 -3.55 -38.39 -56.87
C SER A 26 -2.95 -38.36 -55.47
N LYS A 27 -1.67 -38.00 -55.41
CA LYS A 27 -0.92 -37.70 -54.19
C LYS A 27 -1.76 -36.81 -53.28
N LYS A 28 -1.83 -37.16 -52.00
CA LYS A 28 -2.25 -36.27 -50.92
C LYS A 28 -1.46 -34.97 -51.09
N GLN A 29 -2.15 -33.90 -51.43
CA GLN A 29 -1.60 -32.56 -51.48
C GLN A 29 -1.33 -32.19 -50.03
N ASP A 30 -0.04 -32.08 -49.68
CA ASP A 30 0.40 -31.56 -48.40
C ASP A 30 -0.14 -30.13 -48.27
N ASP A 31 -1.19 -29.97 -47.46
CA ASP A 31 -1.60 -28.66 -46.99
C ASP A 31 -0.39 -28.04 -46.27
N PRO A 32 0.06 -26.82 -46.63
CA PRO A 32 1.12 -26.18 -45.89
C PRO A 32 0.59 -25.90 -44.48
N THR A 33 1.06 -26.69 -43.50
CA THR A 33 0.86 -26.41 -42.07
C THR A 33 1.20 -24.94 -41.83
N PRO A 34 0.30 -24.14 -41.21
CA PRO A 34 0.56 -22.75 -40.88
C PRO A 34 1.93 -22.64 -40.19
N PRO A 35 2.77 -21.63 -40.53
CA PRO A 35 4.05 -21.47 -39.86
C PRO A 35 3.83 -21.42 -38.36
N ALA A 36 4.38 -22.39 -37.62
CA ALA A 36 4.29 -22.40 -36.17
C ALA A 36 4.92 -21.10 -35.65
N ILE A 37 4.17 -20.33 -34.86
CA ILE A 37 4.71 -19.13 -34.22
C ILE A 37 5.87 -19.58 -33.34
N ALA A 38 7.06 -19.06 -33.64
CA ALA A 38 8.26 -19.40 -32.91
C ALA A 38 8.17 -18.77 -31.51
N VAL A 39 7.97 -19.60 -30.49
CA VAL A 39 7.80 -19.17 -29.09
C VAL A 39 8.99 -19.56 -28.22
N GLY A 40 9.22 -18.78 -27.16
CA GLY A 40 10.20 -19.03 -26.12
C GLY A 40 9.60 -18.92 -24.72
N THR A 41 10.47 -18.98 -23.71
CA THR A 41 10.14 -18.84 -22.28
C THR A 41 10.99 -17.74 -21.67
N VAL A 42 10.46 -17.01 -20.70
CA VAL A 42 11.22 -16.05 -19.88
C VAL A 42 11.03 -16.40 -18.42
N ASP A 43 12.10 -16.43 -17.64
CA ASP A 43 12.04 -16.66 -16.19
C ASP A 43 12.99 -15.77 -15.40
N GLY A 44 12.74 -15.69 -14.09
CA GLY A 44 13.60 -14.97 -13.16
C GLY A 44 13.13 -15.15 -11.72
N THR A 45 13.91 -14.60 -10.79
CA THR A 45 13.58 -14.59 -9.36
C THR A 45 13.56 -13.17 -8.81
N ILE A 46 12.62 -12.91 -7.90
CA ILE A 46 12.45 -11.63 -7.21
C ILE A 46 12.94 -11.80 -5.77
N THR A 47 13.82 -10.90 -5.34
CA THR A 47 14.31 -10.84 -3.95
C THR A 47 14.12 -9.44 -3.40
N PRO A 48 13.46 -9.25 -2.24
CA PRO A 48 12.83 -10.27 -1.40
C PRO A 48 11.51 -10.80 -2.00
N VAL A 49 11.09 -12.00 -1.58
CA VAL A 49 9.79 -12.58 -1.97
C VAL A 49 8.65 -11.66 -1.54
N GLY A 50 7.65 -11.47 -2.42
CA GLY A 50 6.50 -10.61 -2.16
C GLY A 50 6.74 -9.11 -2.41
N SER A 51 7.92 -8.71 -2.88
CA SER A 51 8.22 -7.30 -3.20
C SER A 51 7.60 -6.81 -4.52
N ILE A 52 7.15 -7.71 -5.38
CA ILE A 52 6.50 -7.43 -6.68
C ILE A 52 5.16 -8.17 -6.72
N ASN A 53 4.09 -7.50 -7.13
CA ASN A 53 2.78 -8.11 -7.36
C ASN A 53 2.76 -8.89 -8.69
N TYR A 54 3.28 -8.27 -9.76
CA TYR A 54 3.46 -8.91 -11.07
C TYR A 54 4.62 -8.30 -11.86
N ALA A 55 5.26 -9.13 -12.68
CA ALA A 55 6.10 -8.74 -13.79
C ALA A 55 5.24 -8.62 -15.05
N GLN A 56 5.60 -7.72 -15.97
CA GLN A 56 4.91 -7.50 -17.23
C GLN A 56 5.88 -7.51 -18.39
N LEU A 57 5.57 -8.28 -19.44
CA LEU A 57 6.26 -8.24 -20.72
C LEU A 57 5.42 -7.49 -21.76
N THR A 58 5.95 -6.38 -22.25
CA THR A 58 5.27 -5.53 -23.23
C THR A 58 6.10 -5.39 -24.49
N LEU A 59 5.47 -5.50 -25.65
CA LEU A 59 6.13 -5.23 -26.93
C LEU A 59 6.40 -3.71 -27.08
N PRO A 60 7.47 -3.31 -27.76
CA PRO A 60 7.71 -1.90 -28.05
C PRO A 60 6.51 -1.28 -28.78
N GLY A 61 5.99 -0.18 -28.25
CA GLY A 61 4.82 0.52 -28.82
C GLY A 61 3.46 -0.01 -28.36
N GLU A 62 3.41 -1.14 -27.65
CA GLU A 62 2.19 -1.65 -27.04
C GLU A 62 2.02 -1.11 -25.62
N THR A 63 0.77 -0.96 -25.19
CA THR A 63 0.43 -0.58 -23.81
C THR A 63 0.04 -1.80 -22.97
N ASN A 64 -0.48 -2.84 -23.61
CA ASN A 64 -0.88 -4.08 -22.96
C ASN A 64 0.23 -5.12 -23.10
N GLY A 65 0.62 -5.71 -21.97
CA GLY A 65 1.62 -6.75 -21.89
C GLY A 65 1.09 -8.02 -21.24
N VAL A 66 1.83 -9.11 -21.37
CA VAL A 66 1.57 -10.35 -20.64
C VAL A 66 2.01 -10.17 -19.19
N LEU A 67 1.19 -10.62 -18.23
CA LEU A 67 1.47 -10.53 -16.80
C LEU A 67 1.88 -11.89 -16.23
N ALA A 68 2.82 -11.89 -15.28
CA ALA A 68 3.17 -13.05 -14.47
C ALA A 68 3.38 -12.63 -13.01
N ALA A 69 2.70 -13.28 -12.08
CA ALA A 69 2.91 -13.10 -10.65
C ALA A 69 4.05 -14.02 -10.16
N PRO A 70 4.98 -13.52 -9.32
CA PRO A 70 5.94 -14.38 -8.64
C PRO A 70 5.26 -15.36 -7.67
N ASP A 71 5.82 -16.55 -7.51
CA ASP A 71 5.36 -17.57 -6.55
C ASP A 71 5.87 -17.30 -5.12
N VAL A 72 5.62 -18.25 -4.21
CA VAL A 72 6.03 -18.15 -2.78
C VAL A 72 7.54 -18.25 -2.57
N GLN A 73 8.31 -18.59 -3.60
CA GLN A 73 9.76 -18.56 -3.63
C GLN A 73 10.29 -17.33 -4.40
N GLY A 74 9.40 -16.47 -4.90
CA GLY A 74 9.72 -15.28 -5.68
C GLY A 74 10.03 -15.58 -7.15
N TYR A 75 9.81 -16.80 -7.63
CA TYR A 75 10.05 -17.18 -9.01
C TYR A 75 8.87 -16.78 -9.90
N PHE A 76 9.14 -16.18 -11.05
CA PHE A 76 8.14 -15.85 -12.06
C PHE A 76 8.52 -16.46 -13.41
N LYS A 77 7.51 -16.79 -14.22
CA LYS A 77 7.70 -17.42 -15.54
C LYS A 77 6.66 -16.95 -16.54
N PHE A 78 7.11 -16.59 -17.72
CA PHE A 78 6.30 -16.40 -18.91
C PHE A 78 6.53 -17.57 -19.87
N SER A 79 5.48 -18.32 -20.19
CA SER A 79 5.55 -19.45 -21.12
C SER A 79 4.91 -19.09 -22.45
N ASN A 80 5.37 -19.70 -23.54
CA ASN A 80 4.80 -19.54 -24.89
C ASN A 80 4.77 -18.09 -25.38
N VAL A 81 5.82 -17.31 -25.07
CA VAL A 81 5.96 -15.92 -25.53
C VAL A 81 6.55 -15.93 -26.93
N ALA A 82 5.96 -15.19 -27.88
CA ALA A 82 6.52 -15.08 -29.23
C ALA A 82 7.97 -14.57 -29.19
N ALA A 83 8.82 -15.07 -30.08
CA ALA A 83 10.19 -14.59 -30.18
C ALA A 83 10.21 -13.11 -30.61
N GLY A 84 11.03 -12.30 -29.94
CA GLY A 84 11.07 -10.86 -30.16
C GLY A 84 11.74 -10.08 -29.03
N ASN A 85 11.80 -8.76 -29.18
CA ASN A 85 12.31 -7.85 -28.16
C ASN A 85 11.15 -7.30 -27.33
N TYR A 86 11.27 -7.39 -26.01
CA TYR A 86 10.24 -6.98 -25.06
C TYR A 86 10.83 -6.04 -24.01
N ASN A 87 9.98 -5.20 -23.44
CA ASN A 87 10.25 -4.47 -22.22
C ASN A 87 9.66 -5.24 -21.04
N LEU A 88 10.51 -5.64 -20.09
CA LEU A 88 10.16 -6.27 -18.84
C LEU A 88 10.05 -5.20 -17.75
N SER A 89 8.82 -4.93 -17.31
CA SER A 89 8.52 -3.99 -16.23
C SER A 89 7.93 -4.72 -15.02
N PHE A 90 7.84 -4.01 -13.89
CA PHE A 90 7.39 -4.60 -12.63
C PHE A 90 6.41 -3.66 -11.92
N GLN A 91 5.36 -4.23 -11.35
CA GLN A 91 4.54 -3.53 -10.36
C GLN A 91 5.00 -3.92 -8.96
N ALA A 92 5.62 -2.97 -8.26
CA ALA A 92 6.01 -3.18 -6.87
C ALA A 92 4.80 -3.36 -5.95
N ALA A 93 4.97 -4.21 -4.94
CA ALA A 93 4.08 -4.28 -3.80
C ALA A 93 4.20 -3.00 -2.96
N SER A 94 3.21 -2.75 -2.10
CA SER A 94 3.26 -1.61 -1.18
C SER A 94 4.54 -1.66 -0.32
N GLY A 95 5.23 -0.52 -0.20
CA GLY A 95 6.47 -0.45 0.56
C GLY A 95 7.75 -0.79 -0.23
N TYR A 96 7.64 -1.07 -1.53
CA TYR A 96 8.79 -1.35 -2.39
C TYR A 96 8.85 -0.36 -3.55
N ILE A 97 10.07 -0.17 -4.07
CA ILE A 97 10.34 0.67 -5.24
C ILE A 97 10.41 -0.26 -6.46
N ALA A 98 9.59 0.01 -7.47
CA ALA A 98 9.61 -0.74 -8.71
C ALA A 98 11.00 -0.67 -9.36
N PRO A 99 11.63 -1.81 -9.70
CA PRO A 99 12.89 -1.82 -10.45
C PRO A 99 12.74 -1.14 -11.80
N SER A 100 13.84 -0.57 -12.30
CA SER A 100 13.85 -0.01 -13.66
C SER A 100 13.50 -1.09 -14.70
N PRO A 101 12.64 -0.77 -15.69
CA PRO A 101 12.32 -1.70 -16.76
C PRO A 101 13.56 -2.14 -17.53
N ARG A 102 13.55 -3.39 -18.02
CA ARG A 102 14.67 -4.00 -18.73
C ARG A 102 14.24 -4.43 -20.12
N THR A 103 15.05 -4.14 -21.13
CA THR A 103 14.86 -4.72 -22.46
C THR A 103 15.41 -6.13 -22.50
N ILE A 104 14.61 -7.10 -22.96
CA ILE A 104 15.01 -8.50 -23.10
C ILE A 104 14.68 -9.02 -24.50
N THR A 105 15.44 -10.00 -24.96
CA THR A 105 15.18 -10.71 -26.21
C THR A 105 14.72 -12.14 -25.91
N VAL A 106 13.52 -12.48 -26.37
CA VAL A 106 12.97 -13.83 -26.28
C VAL A 106 13.39 -14.60 -27.52
N ALA A 107 14.17 -15.67 -27.32
CA ALA A 107 14.61 -16.55 -28.40
C ALA A 107 13.65 -17.74 -28.56
N ALA A 108 13.35 -18.09 -29.82
CA ALA A 108 12.51 -19.23 -30.13
C ALA A 108 13.11 -20.55 -29.61
N GLY A 109 12.27 -21.40 -29.02
CA GLY A 109 12.65 -22.72 -28.51
C GLY A 109 13.56 -22.69 -27.28
N SER A 110 13.87 -21.51 -26.72
CA SER A 110 14.79 -21.35 -25.59
C SER A 110 14.15 -20.63 -24.41
N THR A 111 14.80 -20.74 -23.25
CA THR A 111 14.45 -19.99 -22.04
C THR A 111 15.44 -18.84 -21.88
N THR A 112 14.93 -17.61 -21.95
CA THR A 112 15.68 -16.40 -21.61
C THR A 112 15.55 -16.16 -20.12
N SER A 113 16.60 -16.46 -19.35
CA SER A 113 16.63 -16.17 -17.92
C SER A 113 17.11 -14.76 -17.64
N VAL A 114 16.36 -13.98 -16.86
CA VAL A 114 16.73 -12.61 -16.46
C VAL A 114 17.44 -12.55 -15.11
N GLY A 115 17.70 -13.71 -14.50
CA GLY A 115 18.41 -13.85 -13.23
C GLY A 115 17.63 -13.34 -12.03
N SER A 116 18.38 -12.96 -10.98
CA SER A 116 17.83 -12.40 -9.75
C SER A 116 17.61 -10.90 -9.87
N ILE A 117 16.42 -10.45 -9.47
CA ILE A 117 16.04 -9.05 -9.42
C ILE A 117 15.89 -8.66 -7.96
N THR A 118 16.83 -7.85 -7.48
CA THR A 118 16.77 -7.27 -6.15
C THR A 118 15.90 -6.03 -6.16
N VAL A 119 14.91 -6.00 -5.28
CA VAL A 119 13.96 -4.89 -5.13
C VAL A 119 14.26 -4.15 -3.85
N ASN A 120 14.41 -2.82 -3.97
CA ASN A 120 14.68 -1.97 -2.83
C ASN A 120 13.38 -1.67 -2.08
N GLN A 121 13.45 -1.71 -0.75
CA GLN A 121 12.40 -1.18 0.09
C GLN A 121 12.33 0.35 -0.04
N SER A 122 11.13 0.90 -0.02
CA SER A 122 10.97 2.34 0.23
C SER A 122 11.36 2.59 1.69
N GLY A 123 12.40 3.38 1.93
CA GLY A 123 12.82 3.75 3.28
C GLY A 123 11.68 4.42 4.08
N PRO A 124 11.88 4.64 5.40
CA PRO A 124 10.87 5.27 6.23
C PRO A 124 10.45 6.62 5.64
N SER A 125 9.15 6.78 5.40
CA SER A 125 8.58 7.99 4.82
C SER A 125 7.68 8.66 5.87
N SER A 126 7.94 9.92 6.19
CA SER A 126 7.11 10.70 7.12
C SER A 126 6.06 11.49 6.36
N VAL A 127 4.81 11.32 6.74
CA VAL A 127 3.66 11.95 6.09
C VAL A 127 2.96 12.87 7.08
N ALA A 128 2.67 14.11 6.68
CA ALA A 128 2.00 15.10 7.51
C ALA A 128 0.56 14.72 7.84
N LEU A 129 0.16 14.96 9.08
CA LEU A 129 -1.20 14.76 9.55
C LEU A 129 -2.10 15.95 9.20
N HIS A 130 -3.35 15.65 8.86
CA HIS A 130 -4.43 16.62 8.71
C HIS A 130 -5.68 16.13 9.44
N GLY A 131 -6.62 17.03 9.76
CA GLY A 131 -7.91 16.65 10.34
C GLY A 131 -8.26 17.46 11.57
N THR A 132 -8.83 16.81 12.58
CA THR A 132 -9.28 17.46 13.81
C THR A 132 -9.01 16.61 15.02
N ALA A 133 -8.64 17.26 16.12
CA ALA A 133 -8.60 16.68 17.45
C ALA A 133 -9.39 17.57 18.41
N THR A 134 -10.04 16.94 19.39
CA THR A 134 -10.73 17.62 20.48
C THR A 134 -10.25 17.06 21.81
N TRP A 135 -10.32 17.84 22.88
CA TRP A 135 -10.01 17.38 24.23
C TRP A 135 -10.64 18.29 25.27
N MET A 136 -10.70 17.82 26.50
CA MET A 136 -11.00 18.64 27.67
C MET A 136 -9.77 18.82 28.53
N ARG A 137 -9.56 20.04 29.02
CA ARG A 137 -8.68 20.35 30.16
C ARG A 137 -9.50 21.02 31.24
N ASP A 138 -9.50 20.47 32.44
CA ASP A 138 -10.20 21.04 33.61
C ASP A 138 -11.62 21.51 33.27
N ASN A 139 -12.40 20.62 32.65
CA ASN A 139 -13.78 20.85 32.17
C ASN A 139 -13.97 21.90 31.07
N THR A 140 -12.89 22.47 30.53
CA THR A 140 -12.92 23.36 29.35
C THR A 140 -12.66 22.53 28.10
N ALA A 141 -13.56 22.61 27.13
CA ALA A 141 -13.44 21.91 25.85
C ALA A 141 -12.60 22.71 24.85
N TYR A 142 -11.75 22.00 24.12
CA TYR A 142 -10.89 22.53 23.08
C TYR A 142 -11.08 21.74 21.79
N THR A 143 -11.07 22.46 20.68
CA THR A 143 -11.05 21.89 19.32
C THR A 143 -9.83 22.46 18.60
N SER A 144 -9.04 21.60 17.99
CA SER A 144 -7.85 22.01 17.25
C SER A 144 -8.21 22.95 16.11
N THR A 145 -7.55 24.11 16.05
CA THR A 145 -7.52 24.98 14.88
C THR A 145 -6.42 24.59 13.91
N THR A 146 -5.41 23.85 14.38
CA THR A 146 -4.28 23.39 13.57
C THR A 146 -3.87 21.99 14.00
N ILE A 147 -3.65 21.12 13.02
CA ILE A 147 -3.02 19.82 13.20
C ILE A 147 -1.63 19.86 12.56
N GLY A 148 -0.66 19.35 13.28
CA GLY A 148 0.67 19.03 12.80
C GLY A 148 1.10 17.64 13.27
N GLY A 149 2.37 17.33 13.07
CA GLY A 149 2.91 16.00 13.33
C GLY A 149 2.84 15.10 12.10
N THR A 150 3.25 13.85 12.26
CA THR A 150 3.45 12.91 11.16
C THR A 150 3.10 11.47 11.53
N VAL A 151 2.77 10.68 10.50
CA VAL A 151 2.87 9.22 10.53
C VAL A 151 4.12 8.82 9.75
N THR A 152 4.98 8.01 10.36
CA THR A 152 6.08 7.39 9.62
C THR A 152 5.61 6.03 9.11
N LEU A 153 5.85 5.79 7.82
CA LEU A 153 5.55 4.54 7.15
C LEU A 153 6.85 3.79 6.90
N THR A 154 6.92 2.55 7.34
CA THR A 154 7.97 1.61 6.97
C THR A 154 7.32 0.53 6.12
N ASN A 155 7.78 0.37 4.88
CA ASN A 155 7.17 -0.55 3.91
C ASN A 155 5.65 -0.33 3.75
N GLY A 156 5.23 0.93 3.64
CA GLY A 156 3.81 1.31 3.49
C GLY A 156 2.95 1.10 4.74
N THR A 157 3.53 0.60 5.83
CA THR A 157 2.83 0.32 7.09
C THR A 157 3.22 1.37 8.14
N PRO A 158 2.26 1.96 8.87
CA PRO A 158 2.56 2.87 9.97
C PRO A 158 3.48 2.22 11.02
N SER A 159 4.57 2.91 11.35
CA SER A 159 5.59 2.46 12.32
C SER A 159 5.82 3.46 13.46
N SER A 160 5.49 4.73 13.26
CA SER A 160 5.38 5.71 14.35
C SER A 160 4.26 6.71 14.10
N PHE A 161 3.68 7.24 15.17
CA PHE A 161 2.62 8.24 15.15
C PHE A 161 2.98 9.43 16.04
N ASN A 162 3.02 10.62 15.46
CA ASN A 162 3.27 11.87 16.17
C ASN A 162 2.15 12.85 15.85
N LEU A 163 1.38 13.26 16.85
CA LEU A 163 0.32 14.26 16.72
C LEU A 163 0.72 15.53 17.46
N LEU A 164 0.50 16.67 16.82
CA LEU A 164 0.49 17.98 17.46
C LEU A 164 -0.84 18.68 17.14
N ALA A 165 -1.70 18.82 18.14
CA ALA A 165 -2.99 19.49 17.99
C ALA A 165 -2.99 20.81 18.76
N THR A 166 -3.26 21.91 18.06
CA THR A 166 -3.26 23.27 18.63
C THR A 166 -4.66 23.84 18.56
N ALA A 167 -5.18 24.33 19.69
CA ALA A 167 -6.40 25.12 19.80
C ALA A 167 -6.04 26.55 20.24
N GLN A 168 -6.85 27.54 19.85
CA GLN A 168 -6.72 28.91 20.35
C GLN A 168 -7.74 29.16 21.46
N ASN A 169 -7.30 29.85 22.52
CA ASN A 169 -8.12 30.24 23.65
C ASN A 169 -7.79 31.69 24.03
N GLY A 170 -8.50 32.63 23.40
CA GLY A 170 -8.15 34.05 23.45
C GLY A 170 -6.79 34.29 22.78
N GLY A 171 -5.87 34.95 23.50
CA GLY A 171 -4.50 35.21 23.03
C GLY A 171 -3.50 34.06 23.26
N ALA A 172 -3.94 32.94 23.82
CA ALA A 172 -3.09 31.80 24.12
C ALA A 172 -3.39 30.60 23.21
N ALA A 173 -2.35 29.86 22.85
CA ALA A 173 -2.47 28.57 22.19
C ALA A 173 -2.39 27.44 23.23
N GLU A 174 -3.25 26.45 23.09
CA GLU A 174 -3.34 25.25 23.91
C GLU A 174 -2.98 24.06 23.03
N ILE A 175 -1.91 23.36 23.36
CA ILE A 175 -1.25 22.40 22.47
C ILE A 175 -1.21 21.04 23.15
N VAL A 176 -1.75 20.01 22.48
CA VAL A 176 -1.60 18.60 22.85
C VAL A 176 -0.61 17.95 21.89
N GLY A 177 0.43 17.33 22.44
CA GLY A 177 1.36 16.46 21.71
C GLY A 177 1.16 15.00 22.12
N LEU A 178 1.12 14.09 21.14
CA LEU A 178 1.20 12.64 21.37
C LEU A 178 2.34 12.09 20.53
N ASN A 179 3.21 11.28 21.13
CA ASN A 179 4.29 10.59 20.45
C ASN A 179 4.20 9.09 20.75
N ILE A 180 4.00 8.28 19.71
CA ILE A 180 3.97 6.82 19.77
C ILE A 180 5.09 6.32 18.84
N PRO A 181 6.31 6.09 19.37
CA PRO A 181 7.46 5.76 18.54
C PRO A 181 7.42 4.34 17.97
N TYR A 182 6.63 3.45 18.57
CA TYR A 182 6.41 2.07 18.12
C TYR A 182 4.91 1.87 17.86
N PHE A 183 4.46 2.42 16.75
CA PHE A 183 3.06 2.36 16.35
C PHE A 183 2.84 1.13 15.47
N SER A 184 1.85 0.30 15.82
CA SER A 184 1.55 -0.96 15.12
C SER A 184 0.13 -1.00 14.56
N GLY A 185 -0.54 0.15 14.44
CA GLY A 185 -1.91 0.25 13.94
C GLY A 185 -2.97 0.41 15.04
N THR A 186 -4.08 -0.30 14.92
CA THR A 186 -5.16 -0.24 15.92
C THR A 186 -4.75 -0.87 17.24
N GLY A 187 -5.26 -0.31 18.34
CA GLY A 187 -4.98 -0.83 19.68
C GLY A 187 -4.81 0.25 20.74
N LEU A 188 -4.44 -0.20 21.94
CA LEU A 188 -4.19 0.65 23.10
C LEU A 188 -2.68 0.86 23.26
N TYR A 189 -2.29 2.13 23.33
CA TYR A 189 -0.93 2.57 23.56
C TYR A 189 -0.84 3.27 24.91
N ARG A 190 0.07 2.80 25.76
CA ARG A 190 0.27 3.33 27.11
C ARG A 190 1.21 4.54 27.05
N LEU A 191 0.88 5.57 27.82
CA LEU A 191 1.68 6.78 28.00
C LEU A 191 2.43 6.67 29.32
N GLU A 192 3.68 6.22 29.27
CA GLU A 192 4.48 5.86 30.45
C GLU A 192 5.95 6.23 30.25
N ASN A 193 6.68 6.35 31.35
CA ASN A 193 8.13 6.55 31.33
C ASN A 193 8.89 5.22 31.33
N VAL A 194 8.61 4.35 30.35
CA VAL A 194 9.42 3.16 30.09
C VAL A 194 9.95 3.20 28.66
N GLN A 195 11.08 2.53 28.44
CA GLN A 195 11.64 2.35 27.11
C GLN A 195 10.55 1.79 26.20
N PHE A 196 10.35 2.41 25.04
CA PHE A 196 9.37 2.01 24.02
C PHE A 196 7.90 2.36 24.27
N SER A 197 7.57 3.10 25.33
CA SER A 197 6.21 3.63 25.52
C SER A 197 6.00 4.97 24.79
N GLY A 198 4.73 5.28 24.56
CA GLY A 198 4.37 6.61 24.07
C GLY A 198 4.56 7.67 25.16
N ASN A 199 4.71 8.91 24.74
CA ASN A 199 4.65 10.06 25.64
C ASN A 199 3.64 11.09 25.14
N ALA A 200 3.15 11.91 26.07
CA ALA A 200 2.28 13.02 25.74
C ALA A 200 2.80 14.30 26.38
N THR A 201 2.50 15.41 25.72
CA THR A 201 2.82 16.75 26.20
C THR A 201 1.60 17.62 26.13
N TYR A 202 1.52 18.56 27.07
CA TYR A 202 0.59 19.66 27.03
C TYR A 202 1.38 20.96 27.14
N VAL A 203 1.19 21.89 26.21
CA VAL A 203 1.90 23.17 26.21
C VAL A 203 0.91 24.31 26.04
N ARG A 204 1.08 25.34 26.87
CA ARG A 204 0.35 26.60 26.73
C ARG A 204 1.32 27.71 26.36
N THR A 205 1.01 28.42 25.29
CA THR A 205 1.84 29.54 24.80
C THR A 205 1.03 30.83 24.69
N SER A 206 1.66 31.98 24.90
CA SER A 206 1.08 33.31 24.65
C SER A 206 2.12 34.14 23.92
N GLY A 207 1.76 34.71 22.76
CA GLY A 207 2.75 35.36 21.87
C GLY A 207 3.89 34.42 21.43
N GLY A 208 3.64 33.11 21.39
CA GLY A 208 4.64 32.09 21.04
C GLY A 208 5.58 31.65 22.18
N ILE A 209 5.51 32.28 23.36
CA ILE A 209 6.34 31.93 24.52
C ILE A 209 5.60 30.88 25.36
N PRO A 210 6.20 29.70 25.63
CA PRO A 210 5.64 28.72 26.54
C PRO A 210 5.67 29.24 27.99
N PHE A 211 4.54 29.18 28.67
CA PHE A 211 4.45 29.50 30.11
C PHE A 211 3.80 28.36 30.93
N GLY A 212 3.47 27.25 30.28
CA GLY A 212 3.17 25.98 30.92
C GLY A 212 3.54 24.86 29.96
N SER A 213 4.44 23.98 30.37
CA SER A 213 4.86 22.81 29.60
C SER A 213 4.78 21.61 30.51
N PHE A 214 3.99 20.61 30.14
CA PHE A 214 3.73 19.43 30.94
C PHE A 214 4.02 18.21 30.09
N ARG A 215 4.58 17.16 30.69
CA ARG A 215 4.86 15.90 30.00
C ARG A 215 4.58 14.68 30.86
N THR A 216 4.35 13.55 30.21
CA THR A 216 4.27 12.24 30.87
C THR A 216 5.66 11.59 31.06
N SER A 217 6.66 11.98 30.25
CA SER A 217 8.01 11.42 30.36
C SER A 217 8.76 11.94 31.59
N GLY A 218 9.60 11.08 32.18
CA GLY A 218 10.29 11.35 33.45
C GLY A 218 9.52 10.95 34.72
N TYR A 219 8.30 10.43 34.59
CA TYR A 219 7.41 10.11 35.72
C TYR A 219 6.99 8.63 35.70
N SER A 220 7.03 7.95 36.85
CA SER A 220 6.71 6.52 36.95
C SER A 220 5.21 6.23 36.90
N GLY A 221 4.86 5.05 36.35
CA GLY A 221 3.48 4.55 36.29
C GLY A 221 2.74 4.84 34.97
N LEU A 222 1.51 4.35 34.90
CA LEU A 222 0.59 4.62 33.79
C LEU A 222 0.01 6.03 33.95
N LEU A 223 0.36 6.93 33.05
CA LEU A 223 -0.06 8.33 33.12
C LEU A 223 -1.15 8.67 32.13
N GLY A 224 -1.46 7.76 31.21
CA GLY A 224 -2.53 7.92 30.24
C GLY A 224 -2.49 6.88 29.15
N THR A 225 -3.43 6.99 28.23
CA THR A 225 -3.55 6.07 27.10
C THR A 225 -3.93 6.81 25.83
N VAL A 226 -3.50 6.28 24.70
CA VAL A 226 -4.04 6.57 23.38
C VAL A 226 -4.68 5.28 22.87
N THR A 227 -5.96 5.32 22.52
CA THR A 227 -6.64 4.18 21.89
C THR A 227 -6.86 4.53 20.42
N VAL A 228 -6.18 3.81 19.53
CA VAL A 228 -6.40 3.94 18.09
C VAL A 228 -7.49 2.96 17.68
N ALA A 229 -8.65 3.52 17.35
CA ALA A 229 -9.85 2.76 17.01
C ALA A 229 -9.77 2.20 15.59
N THR A 230 -9.33 3.02 14.63
CA THR A 230 -9.19 2.60 13.23
C THR A 230 -7.91 3.13 12.61
N VAL A 231 -7.29 2.30 11.77
CA VAL A 231 -6.24 2.66 10.83
C VAL A 231 -6.62 2.08 9.49
N ASN A 232 -6.84 2.93 8.50
CA ASN A 232 -7.09 2.51 7.13
C ASN A 232 -5.93 2.97 6.27
N THR A 233 -5.04 2.06 5.89
CA THR A 233 -3.85 2.37 5.08
C THR A 233 -4.19 2.70 3.63
N THR A 234 -5.33 2.23 3.13
CA THR A 234 -5.80 2.53 1.76
C THR A 234 -6.44 3.92 1.70
N ALA A 235 -7.36 4.22 2.62
CA ALA A 235 -7.99 5.54 2.73
C ALA A 235 -7.08 6.58 3.40
N ARG A 236 -5.97 6.13 3.99
CA ARG A 236 -4.97 6.93 4.70
C ARG A 236 -5.58 7.73 5.85
N THR A 237 -6.36 7.05 6.68
CA THR A 237 -7.07 7.65 7.83
C THR A 237 -6.76 6.94 9.15
N ILE A 238 -6.77 7.71 10.24
CA ILE A 238 -6.59 7.22 11.62
C ILE A 238 -7.63 7.90 12.50
N THR A 239 -8.35 7.13 13.31
CA THR A 239 -9.24 7.67 14.34
C THR A 239 -8.95 7.05 15.70
N GLY A 240 -9.25 7.78 16.77
CA GLY A 240 -9.03 7.28 18.11
C GLY A 240 -9.34 8.28 19.19
N THR A 241 -8.99 7.89 20.42
CA THR A 241 -9.19 8.66 21.63
C THR A 241 -7.90 8.73 22.45
N PHE A 242 -7.81 9.71 23.34
CA PHE A 242 -6.69 9.83 24.26
C PHE A 242 -7.12 10.49 25.57
N GLY A 243 -6.34 10.23 26.61
CA GLY A 243 -6.45 10.92 27.89
C GLY A 243 -5.19 10.65 28.72
N TYR A 244 -4.71 11.67 29.42
CA TYR A 244 -3.49 11.58 30.23
C TYR A 244 -3.42 12.65 31.31
N THR A 245 -2.59 12.37 32.30
CA THR A 245 -2.11 13.33 33.31
C THR A 245 -0.66 13.65 33.00
N ALA A 246 -0.34 14.91 32.78
CA ALA A 246 1.02 15.37 32.53
C ALA A 246 1.48 16.32 33.64
N TYR A 247 2.79 16.36 33.90
CA TYR A 247 3.38 17.09 35.02
C TYR A 247 4.40 18.11 34.54
N ASP A 248 4.54 19.21 35.28
CA ASP A 248 5.54 20.24 34.99
C ASP A 248 6.96 19.66 35.19
N PRO A 249 7.85 19.68 34.18
CA PRO A 249 9.20 19.17 34.30
C PRO A 249 10.14 20.06 35.15
N GLN A 250 9.76 21.31 35.44
CA GLN A 250 10.50 22.25 36.28
C GLN A 250 9.96 22.28 37.73
N GLY A 251 8.72 21.84 37.93
CA GLY A 251 8.15 21.64 39.27
C GLY A 251 8.93 20.56 40.02
N SER A 252 9.29 20.83 41.28
CA SER A 252 9.79 19.77 42.15
C SER A 252 8.63 18.77 42.34
N ALA A 253 8.76 17.58 41.75
CA ALA A 253 7.75 16.52 41.69
C ALA A 253 7.16 16.07 43.06
N ALA A 254 7.56 16.69 44.16
CA ALA A 254 7.20 16.38 45.53
C ALA A 254 5.90 17.03 46.04
N SER A 255 5.34 18.08 45.41
CA SER A 255 4.14 18.76 45.96
C SER A 255 2.78 18.35 45.34
N GLY A 256 2.75 17.57 44.26
CA GLY A 256 1.49 17.04 43.70
C GLY A 256 0.51 18.07 43.12
N THR A 257 0.90 19.34 43.00
CA THR A 257 0.04 20.45 42.53
C THR A 257 0.25 20.86 41.08
N ASP A 258 1.43 20.66 40.48
CA ASP A 258 1.71 21.10 39.10
C ASP A 258 1.49 19.98 38.07
N ARG A 259 0.22 19.72 37.79
CA ARG A 259 -0.21 18.76 36.77
C ARG A 259 -1.39 19.28 35.97
N VAL A 260 -1.54 18.74 34.78
CA VAL A 260 -2.66 18.99 33.88
C VAL A 260 -3.35 17.68 33.54
N TYR A 261 -4.68 17.71 33.59
CA TYR A 261 -5.53 16.59 33.19
C TYR A 261 -6.11 16.85 31.81
N VAL A 262 -5.73 16.00 30.87
CA VAL A 262 -6.30 15.99 29.52
C VAL A 262 -7.21 14.77 29.42
N SER A 263 -8.50 15.02 29.18
CA SER A 263 -9.54 14.00 29.17
C SER A 263 -10.43 14.12 27.94
N ASN A 264 -11.21 13.08 27.67
CA ASN A 264 -12.14 13.01 26.53
C ASN A 264 -11.51 13.46 25.21
N GLY A 265 -10.23 13.14 25.03
CA GLY A 265 -9.49 13.43 23.82
C GLY A 265 -10.01 12.55 22.69
N THR A 266 -10.27 13.14 21.53
CA THR A 266 -10.58 12.41 20.30
C THR A 266 -9.78 12.96 19.13
N PHE A 267 -9.49 12.13 18.14
CA PHE A 267 -8.92 12.57 16.89
C PHE A 267 -9.50 11.80 15.70
N SER A 268 -9.64 12.52 14.59
CA SER A 268 -10.00 11.98 13.28
C SER A 268 -9.07 12.63 12.25
N LEU A 269 -8.15 11.84 11.72
CA LEU A 269 -6.98 12.32 10.98
C LEU A 269 -6.82 11.61 9.63
N SER A 270 -6.16 12.29 8.70
CA SER A 270 -5.65 11.72 7.44
C SER A 270 -4.14 11.95 7.28
N TYR A 271 -3.48 11.06 6.53
CA TYR A 271 -2.03 11.07 6.30
C TYR A 271 -1.63 10.62 4.89
#